data_AF-A0A8J3DHL3-F1
#
_entry.id   AF-A0A8J3DHL3-F1
#
_cell.length_a   1.000
_cell.length_b   1.000
_cell.length_c   1.000
_cell.angle_alpha   90.00
_cell.angle_beta   90.00
_cell.angle_gamma   90.00
#
_symmetry.space_group_name_H-M   'P 1'
#
loop_
_entity.id
_entity.type
_entity.pdbx_description
1 polymer ?
#
loop_
_entity_poly.entity_id
_entity_poly.type
_entity_poly.pdbx_seq_one_letter_code
_entity_poly.pdbx_strand_id
1 'polypeptide(L)'
;MEIADQLKALEAEKKALAAREKELKELAKEQKAAAQKLEQLVKASEYETPKALVEALIEHYGITFRGRKKGSGAKKADGAPRRRRTKVTAELRDAIKNEVAGGTSMNKVAKAREISYSVIAKICKGDYDKV
;
A
#
# COMPACT_ATOMS: atom_id res chain seq x y z
N MET A 1 17.56 29.13 39.97
CA MET A 1 18.12 27.82 39.58
C MET A 1 19.63 27.91 39.76
N GLU A 2 20.19 27.11 40.64
CA GLU A 2 21.62 27.14 40.92
C GLU A 2 22.41 26.45 39.80
N ILE A 3 23.57 27.02 39.45
CA ILE A 3 24.46 26.53 38.39
C ILE A 3 24.85 25.05 38.62
N ALA A 4 24.91 24.62 39.89
CA ALA A 4 25.20 23.25 40.28
C ALA A 4 24.19 22.22 39.74
N ASP A 5 22.89 22.58 39.69
CA ASP A 5 21.85 21.68 39.19
C ASP A 5 21.90 21.56 37.66
N GLN A 6 22.25 22.65 36.98
CA GLN A 6 22.45 22.66 35.52
C GLN A 6 23.66 21.81 35.12
N LEU A 7 24.74 21.84 35.89
CA LEU A 7 25.91 20.98 35.66
C LEU A 7 25.60 19.50 35.86
N LYS A 8 24.85 19.14 36.90
CA LYS A 8 24.40 17.74 37.13
C LYS A 8 23.49 17.24 36.00
N ALA A 9 22.57 18.08 35.52
CA ALA A 9 21.71 17.75 34.39
C ALA A 9 22.52 17.49 33.12
N LEU A 10 23.50 18.35 32.81
CA LEU A 10 24.40 18.16 31.66
C LEU A 10 25.26 16.88 31.77
N GLU A 11 25.72 16.52 32.97
CA GLU A 11 26.45 15.27 33.18
C GLU A 11 25.56 14.03 32.97
N ALA A 12 24.31 14.07 33.43
CA ALA A 12 23.34 13.00 33.21
C ALA A 12 23.01 12.83 31.71
N GLU A 13 22.82 13.94 30.99
CA GLU A 13 22.60 13.92 29.54
C GLU A 13 23.79 13.36 28.78
N LYS A 14 25.03 13.73 29.15
CA LYS A 14 26.24 13.17 28.55
C LYS A 14 26.35 11.66 28.76
N LYS A 15 26.01 11.16 29.95
CA LYS A 15 25.98 9.71 30.23
C LYS A 15 24.90 8.99 29.41
N ALA A 16 23.72 9.58 29.29
CA ALA A 16 22.63 9.03 28.48
C ALA A 16 22.98 8.99 26.98
N LEU A 17 23.64 10.04 26.47
CA LEU A 17 24.12 10.08 25.08
C LEU A 17 25.20 9.02 24.84
N ALA A 18 26.17 8.88 25.75
CA ALA A 18 27.20 7.85 25.64
C ALA A 18 26.61 6.43 25.66
N ALA A 19 25.56 6.18 26.44
CA ALA A 19 24.84 4.90 26.44
C ALA A 19 24.15 4.64 25.09
N ARG A 20 23.39 5.62 24.58
CA ARG A 20 22.74 5.53 23.27
C ARG A 20 23.73 5.33 22.13
N GLU A 21 24.88 5.99 22.17
CA GLU A 21 25.94 5.78 21.17
C GLU A 21 26.47 4.35 21.17
N LYS A 22 26.62 3.72 22.33
CA LYS A 22 27.04 2.31 22.43
C LYS A 22 25.99 1.39 21.83
N GLU A 23 24.73 1.56 22.21
CA GLU A 23 23.61 0.79 21.67
C GLU A 23 23.52 0.92 20.14
N LEU A 24 23.60 2.14 19.61
CA LEU A 24 23.56 2.36 18.17
C LEU A 24 24.76 1.74 17.44
N LYS A 25 25.96 1.75 18.05
CA LYS A 25 27.15 1.08 17.50
C LYS A 25 26.99 -0.44 17.49
N GLU A 26 26.37 -1.02 18.52
CA GLU A 26 26.07 -2.45 18.58
C GLU A 26 25.02 -2.84 17.53
N LEU A 27 23.91 -2.11 17.45
CA LEU A 27 22.90 -2.31 16.41
C LEU A 27 23.48 -2.19 14.99
N ALA A 28 24.38 -1.22 14.76
CA ALA A 28 25.05 -1.08 13.47
C ALA A 28 25.95 -2.29 13.15
N LYS A 29 26.62 -2.88 14.14
CA LYS A 29 27.40 -4.12 13.95
C LYS A 29 26.49 -5.30 13.65
N GLU A 30 25.39 -5.44 14.37
CA GLU A 30 24.41 -6.51 14.14
C GLU A 30 23.78 -6.43 12.75
N GLN A 31 23.39 -5.23 12.31
CA GLN A 31 22.86 -5.02 10.97
C GLN A 31 23.88 -5.39 9.87
N LYS A 32 25.15 -5.02 10.05
CA LYS A 32 26.22 -5.42 9.12
C LYS A 32 26.42 -6.94 9.10
N ALA A 33 26.43 -7.58 10.27
CA ALA A 33 26.55 -9.04 10.36
C ALA A 33 25.33 -9.75 9.71
N ALA A 34 24.12 -9.24 9.92
CA ALA A 34 22.92 -9.77 9.30
C ALA A 34 22.94 -9.62 7.77
N ALA A 35 23.37 -8.46 7.26
CA ALA A 35 23.53 -8.23 5.82
C ALA A 35 24.53 -9.20 5.19
N GLN A 36 25.68 -9.41 5.83
CA GLN A 36 26.68 -10.39 5.36
C GLN A 36 26.13 -11.81 5.33
N LYS A 37 25.39 -12.23 6.36
CA LYS A 37 24.73 -13.55 6.38
C LYS A 37 23.71 -13.68 5.24
N LEU A 38 22.95 -12.63 4.96
CA LEU A 38 21.97 -12.63 3.88
C LEU A 38 22.65 -12.76 2.51
N GLU A 39 23.75 -12.03 2.28
CA GLU A 39 24.54 -12.17 1.05
C GLU A 39 25.09 -13.59 0.87
N GLN A 40 25.58 -14.21 1.95
CA GLN A 40 26.05 -15.60 1.91
C GLN A 40 24.92 -16.58 1.56
N LEU A 41 23.74 -16.40 2.14
CA LEU A 41 22.56 -17.21 1.83
C LEU A 41 22.13 -17.06 0.37
N VAL A 42 22.11 -15.84 -0.16
CA VAL A 42 21.78 -15.60 -1.56
C VAL A 42 22.78 -16.30 -2.48
N LYS A 43 24.08 -16.19 -2.20
CA LYS A 43 25.13 -16.87 -2.98
C LYS A 43 25.02 -18.40 -2.90
N ALA A 44 24.70 -18.94 -1.73
CA ALA A 44 24.56 -20.38 -1.53
C ALA A 44 23.25 -20.95 -2.10
N SER A 45 22.25 -20.10 -2.34
CA SER A 45 20.93 -20.54 -2.79
C SER A 45 20.83 -20.88 -4.28
N GLU A 46 21.90 -20.69 -5.05
CA GLU A 46 22.00 -21.03 -6.49
C GLU A 46 20.96 -20.33 -7.40
N TYR A 47 20.17 -19.41 -6.88
CA TYR A 47 19.26 -18.59 -7.68
C TYR A 47 20.03 -17.51 -8.44
N GLU A 48 19.69 -17.33 -9.72
CA GLU A 48 20.33 -16.33 -10.61
C GLU A 48 20.24 -14.89 -10.08
N THR A 49 19.16 -14.57 -9.35
CA THR A 49 18.98 -13.25 -8.76
C THR A 49 18.39 -13.35 -7.35
N PRO A 50 18.71 -12.40 -6.44
CA PRO A 50 18.10 -12.35 -5.11
C PRO A 50 16.56 -12.27 -5.17
N LYS A 51 16.03 -11.65 -6.23
CA LYS A 51 14.59 -11.53 -6.45
C LYS A 51 13.93 -12.89 -6.73
N ALA A 52 14.60 -13.76 -7.49
CA ALA A 52 14.11 -15.11 -7.76
C ALA A 52 14.05 -15.94 -6.48
N LEU A 53 15.07 -15.86 -5.61
CA LEU A 53 15.05 -16.49 -4.28
C LEU A 53 13.86 -16.00 -3.45
N VAL A 54 13.64 -14.68 -3.39
CA VAL A 54 12.51 -14.12 -2.62
C VAL A 54 11.17 -14.58 -3.18
N GLU A 55 11.01 -14.68 -4.50
CA GLU A 55 9.79 -15.18 -5.14
C GLU A 55 9.55 -16.66 -4.83
N ALA A 56 10.61 -17.49 -4.86
CA ALA A 56 10.53 -18.90 -4.48
C ALA A 56 10.17 -19.08 -2.99
N LEU A 57 10.77 -18.28 -2.10
CA LEU A 57 10.43 -18.28 -0.66
C LEU A 57 8.98 -17.84 -0.41
N ILE A 58 8.49 -16.84 -1.14
CA ILE A 58 7.10 -16.40 -1.08
C ILE A 58 6.14 -17.52 -1.46
N GLU A 59 6.45 -18.23 -2.54
CA GLU A 59 5.63 -19.32 -3.04
C GLU A 59 5.66 -20.53 -2.09
N HIS A 60 6.86 -20.95 -1.65
CA HIS A 60 7.05 -22.09 -0.76
C HIS A 60 6.40 -21.90 0.61
N TYR A 61 6.51 -20.71 1.19
CA TYR A 61 5.97 -20.41 2.52
C TYR A 61 4.58 -19.74 2.50
N GLY A 62 3.99 -19.53 1.32
CA GLY A 62 2.67 -18.92 1.17
C GLY A 62 2.59 -17.48 1.72
N ILE A 63 3.69 -16.72 1.68
CA ILE A 63 3.75 -15.38 2.28
C ILE A 63 2.99 -14.37 1.42
N THR A 64 1.80 -13.96 1.85
CA THR A 64 1.09 -12.83 1.24
C THR A 64 1.68 -11.49 1.67
N PHE A 65 2.47 -10.86 0.81
CA PHE A 65 2.89 -9.47 0.98
C PHE A 65 1.70 -8.51 0.78
N ARG A 66 1.13 -8.01 1.88
CA ARG A 66 0.19 -6.88 1.87
C ARG A 66 0.93 -5.63 1.37
N GLY A 67 0.90 -5.38 0.07
CA GLY A 67 1.53 -4.19 -0.53
C GLY A 67 2.24 -4.44 -1.86
N ARG A 68 2.55 -5.69 -2.21
CA ARG A 68 3.01 -6.02 -3.57
C ARG A 68 1.78 -5.98 -4.48
N LYS A 69 1.42 -4.78 -4.96
CA LYS A 69 0.71 -4.64 -6.23
C LYS A 69 1.64 -5.22 -7.32
N LYS A 70 1.71 -6.56 -7.42
CA LYS A 70 1.78 -7.19 -8.74
C LYS A 70 0.75 -6.44 -9.56
N GLY A 71 1.15 -5.88 -10.70
CA GLY A 71 0.34 -4.96 -11.49
C GLY A 71 -1.12 -5.39 -11.53
N SER A 72 -2.02 -4.41 -11.51
CA SER A 72 -3.48 -4.55 -11.54
C SER A 72 -3.97 -5.42 -12.71
N GLY A 73 -3.78 -6.70 -12.51
CA GLY A 73 -3.95 -7.84 -13.39
C GLY A 73 -4.01 -9.05 -12.46
N ALA A 74 -4.70 -8.89 -11.32
CA ALA A 74 -5.48 -9.97 -10.78
C ALA A 74 -6.16 -10.58 -12.00
N LYS A 75 -5.69 -11.77 -12.40
CA LYS A 75 -6.45 -12.66 -13.26
C LYS A 75 -7.78 -12.78 -12.54
N LYS A 76 -8.74 -11.95 -12.94
CA LYS A 76 -10.12 -12.18 -12.57
C LYS A 76 -10.40 -13.58 -13.08
N ALA A 77 -11.04 -14.39 -12.23
CA ALA A 77 -11.68 -15.61 -12.67
C ALA A 77 -12.33 -15.35 -14.04
N ASP A 78 -11.85 -16.07 -15.03
CA ASP A 78 -12.24 -16.15 -16.43
C ASP A 78 -13.08 -14.99 -17.00
N GLY A 79 -12.43 -14.16 -17.82
CA GLY A 79 -13.10 -13.47 -18.93
C GLY A 79 -13.85 -12.17 -18.63
N ALA A 80 -13.90 -11.66 -17.40
CA ALA A 80 -14.60 -10.39 -17.15
C ALA A 80 -13.85 -9.18 -17.76
N PRO A 81 -14.36 -8.53 -18.84
CA PRO A 81 -13.66 -7.44 -19.51
C PRO A 81 -13.42 -6.28 -18.54
N ARG A 82 -12.26 -5.64 -18.67
CA ARG A 82 -11.93 -4.42 -17.92
C ARG A 82 -12.95 -3.36 -18.34
N ARG A 83 -13.80 -2.92 -17.40
CA ARG A 83 -14.82 -1.89 -17.67
C ARG A 83 -14.15 -0.65 -18.27
N ARG A 84 -14.65 -0.20 -19.42
CA ARG A 84 -14.10 0.97 -20.14
C ARG A 84 -14.32 2.23 -19.31
N ARG A 85 -13.42 3.20 -19.44
CA ARG A 85 -13.58 4.52 -18.78
C ARG A 85 -14.76 5.24 -19.44
N THR A 86 -15.86 5.41 -18.71
CA THR A 86 -17.05 6.10 -19.20
C THR A 86 -16.83 7.62 -19.20
N LYS A 87 -17.15 8.30 -20.32
CA LYS A 87 -17.30 9.75 -20.35
C LYS A 87 -18.69 10.08 -19.80
N VAL A 88 -18.74 10.83 -18.70
CA VAL A 88 -20.01 11.27 -18.12
C VAL A 88 -20.48 12.51 -18.89
N THR A 89 -21.66 12.46 -19.50
CA THR A 89 -22.36 13.60 -20.10
C THR A 89 -23.51 14.03 -19.20
N ALA A 90 -24.01 15.27 -19.38
CA ALA A 90 -25.17 15.77 -18.64
C ALA A 90 -26.39 14.83 -18.81
N GLU A 91 -26.68 14.39 -20.04
CA GLU A 91 -27.75 13.43 -20.32
C GLU A 91 -27.59 12.11 -19.56
N LEU A 92 -26.38 11.56 -19.52
CA LEU A 92 -26.10 10.30 -18.82
C LEU A 92 -26.25 10.47 -17.31
N ARG A 93 -25.80 11.60 -16.77
CA ARG A 93 -25.96 11.94 -15.35
C ARG A 93 -27.44 12.00 -14.99
N ASP A 94 -28.22 12.75 -15.75
CA ASP A 94 -29.63 12.99 -15.44
C ASP A 94 -30.46 11.71 -15.60
N ALA A 95 -30.16 10.89 -16.61
CA ALA A 95 -30.77 9.57 -16.77
C ALA A 95 -30.47 8.65 -15.57
N ILE A 96 -29.22 8.61 -15.07
CA ILE A 96 -28.85 7.81 -13.90
C ILE A 96 -29.54 8.33 -12.63
N LYS A 97 -29.59 9.65 -12.45
CA LYS A 97 -30.29 10.26 -11.30
C LYS A 97 -31.78 9.92 -11.32
N ASN A 98 -32.42 9.99 -12.48
CA ASN A 98 -33.83 9.66 -12.64
C ASN A 98 -34.13 8.17 -12.38
N GLU A 99 -33.28 7.26 -12.88
CA GLU A 99 -33.45 5.81 -12.64
C GLU A 99 -33.30 5.44 -11.16
N VAL A 100 -32.36 6.07 -10.46
CA VAL A 100 -32.14 5.85 -9.03
C VAL A 100 -33.25 6.50 -8.20
N ALA A 101 -33.69 7.71 -8.56
CA ALA A 101 -34.84 8.37 -7.94
C ALA A 101 -36.14 7.57 -8.13
N GLY A 102 -36.29 6.88 -9.28
CA GLY A 102 -37.37 5.95 -9.56
C GLY A 102 -37.30 4.61 -8.81
N GLY A 103 -36.39 4.46 -7.84
CA GLY A 103 -36.31 3.29 -6.96
C GLY A 103 -35.40 2.16 -7.46
N THR A 104 -34.68 2.35 -8.56
CA THR A 104 -33.73 1.35 -9.05
C THR A 104 -32.44 1.39 -8.22
N SER A 105 -31.98 0.23 -7.74
CA SER A 105 -30.73 0.18 -6.98
C SER A 105 -29.52 0.57 -7.85
N MET A 106 -28.59 1.33 -7.28
CA MET A 106 -27.37 1.78 -7.98
C MET A 106 -26.56 0.61 -8.56
N ASN A 107 -26.60 -0.57 -7.92
CA ASN A 107 -25.97 -1.79 -8.43
C ASN A 107 -26.64 -2.30 -9.71
N LYS A 108 -27.96 -2.23 -9.81
CA LYS A 108 -28.70 -2.65 -11.00
C LYS A 108 -28.42 -1.68 -12.16
N VAL A 109 -28.38 -0.37 -11.88
CA VAL A 109 -27.98 0.65 -12.86
C VAL A 109 -26.52 0.46 -13.32
N ALA A 110 -25.60 0.13 -12.41
CA ALA A 110 -24.19 -0.13 -12.71
C ALA A 110 -23.99 -1.33 -13.64
N LYS A 111 -24.84 -2.35 -13.51
CA LYS A 111 -24.82 -3.52 -14.39
C LYS A 111 -25.46 -3.21 -15.74
N ALA A 112 -26.65 -2.60 -15.73
CA ALA A 112 -27.40 -2.28 -16.95
C ALA A 112 -26.62 -1.36 -17.90
N ARG A 113 -25.89 -0.39 -17.36
CA ARG A 113 -25.14 0.60 -18.14
C ARG A 113 -23.65 0.25 -18.31
N GLU A 114 -23.20 -0.88 -17.75
CA GLU A 114 -21.78 -1.30 -17.70
C GLU A 114 -20.83 -0.29 -17.03
N ILE A 115 -21.36 0.66 -16.27
CA ILE A 115 -20.61 1.71 -15.59
C ILE A 115 -20.15 1.21 -14.22
N SER A 116 -18.95 1.59 -13.78
CA SER A 116 -18.50 1.28 -12.41
C SER A 116 -19.48 1.85 -11.38
N TYR A 117 -19.84 1.06 -10.37
CA TYR A 117 -20.66 1.51 -9.25
C TYR A 117 -20.14 2.82 -8.64
N SER A 118 -18.81 2.96 -8.54
CA SER A 118 -18.17 4.17 -8.03
C SER A 118 -18.52 5.42 -8.83
N VAL A 119 -18.68 5.31 -10.16
CA VAL A 119 -19.06 6.45 -11.01
C VAL A 119 -20.53 6.82 -10.78
N ILE A 120 -21.42 5.84 -10.63
CA ILE A 120 -22.83 6.07 -10.29
C ILE A 120 -22.97 6.74 -8.94
N ALA A 121 -22.26 6.26 -7.92
CA ALA A 121 -22.28 6.86 -6.60
C ALA A 121 -21.83 8.33 -6.63
N LYS A 122 -20.83 8.66 -7.43
CA LYS A 122 -20.37 10.04 -7.64
C LYS A 122 -21.38 10.90 -8.39
N ILE A 123 -22.06 10.35 -9.40
CA ILE A 123 -23.15 11.03 -10.11
C ILE A 123 -24.29 11.38 -9.15
N CYS A 124 -24.71 10.44 -8.29
CA CYS A 124 -25.78 10.68 -7.32
C CYS A 124 -25.36 11.63 -6.19
N LYS A 125 -24.05 11.69 -5.85
CA LYS A 125 -23.49 12.64 -4.87
C LYS A 125 -23.34 14.07 -5.40
N GLY A 126 -23.49 14.28 -6.70
CA GLY A 126 -23.36 15.60 -7.32
C GLY A 126 -21.95 15.97 -7.77
N ASP A 127 -20.98 15.05 -7.70
CA ASP A 127 -19.60 15.29 -8.15
C ASP A 127 -19.52 15.63 -9.66
N TYR A 128 -20.58 15.31 -10.41
CA TYR A 128 -20.72 15.54 -11.85
C TYR A 128 -21.78 16.59 -12.21
N ASP A 129 -22.26 17.39 -11.25
CA ASP A 129 -23.34 18.38 -11.51
C ASP A 129 -22.89 19.59 -12.33
N LYS A 130 -21.58 19.80 -12.42
CA LYS A 130 -20.96 20.86 -13.24
C LYS A 130 -20.57 20.40 -14.65
N VAL A 131 -20.88 19.16 -15.00
CA VAL A 131 -20.66 18.58 -16.34
C VAL A 131 -21.87 18.81 -17.23
#